data_AF-A0A935SVW9-F1
#
_entry.id   AF-A0A935SVW9-F1
#
_cell.length_a   1.000
_cell.length_b   1.000
_cell.length_c   1.000
_cell.angle_alpha   90.00
_cell.angle_beta   90.00
_cell.angle_gamma   90.00
#
_symmetry.space_group_name_H-M   'P 1'
#
loop_
_entity.id
_entity.type
_entity.pdbx_description
1 polymer ?
#
loop_
_entity_poly.entity_id
_entity_poly.type
_entity_poly.pdbx_seq_one_letter_code
_entity_poly.pdbx_strand_id
1 'polypeptide(L)'
;MDDLILRYDVTPRDLARGRNLKIGAIAAPFALGGVPAAVTLILTILLGATPPTAAVILFFGLIISFVGLLAGLGLSGFLAYRRSNWTKEMRERIAADGIRASEVEWFVHELRSNERRSLKEISARDLLLADAYRETLASRLTATRITKSSRRELQLMQRRLAKLKQLKSARSDDFQKELSKDIGKIENINTEAKVMLAEAEMRLQMIEAASVRGGSLADSELALKKLSARASELPLALEEAKIAEEIRAELEKESPY
;
A
#
# COMPACT_ATOMS: atom_id res chain seq x y z
N MET A 1 -2.07 -31.54 12.62
CA MET A 1 -0.84 -30.79 12.31
C MET A 1 -1.31 -29.48 11.74
N ASP A 2 -1.55 -28.50 12.62
CA ASP A 2 -2.01 -27.17 12.22
C ASP A 2 -0.85 -26.45 11.55
N ASP A 3 -0.93 -26.31 10.23
CA ASP A 3 -0.21 -25.27 9.50
C ASP A 3 -0.77 -23.93 9.98
N LEU A 4 -0.27 -23.46 11.13
CA LEU A 4 -0.30 -22.06 11.49
C LEU A 4 0.48 -21.34 10.39
N ILE A 5 -0.24 -20.87 9.36
CA ILE A 5 0.24 -19.84 8.45
C ILE A 5 0.70 -18.70 9.38
N LEU A 6 2.00 -18.63 9.63
CA LEU A 6 2.64 -17.62 10.47
C LEU A 6 2.48 -16.27 9.76
N ARG A 7 1.29 -15.69 9.90
CA ARG A 7 0.97 -14.33 9.45
C ARG A 7 1.98 -13.40 10.11
N TYR A 8 2.68 -12.64 9.30
CA TYR A 8 3.71 -11.73 9.75
C TYR A 8 3.06 -10.57 10.52
N ASP A 9 3.29 -10.53 11.83
CA ASP A 9 2.90 -9.39 12.66
C ASP A 9 4.09 -8.42 12.77
N VAL A 10 3.83 -7.12 12.64
CA VAL A 10 4.86 -6.09 12.70
C VAL A 10 5.41 -6.03 14.12
N THR A 11 6.57 -6.64 14.33
CA THR A 11 7.15 -6.71 15.68
C THR A 11 7.66 -5.34 16.14
N PRO A 12 7.68 -5.05 17.45
CA PRO A 12 8.30 -3.83 17.97
C PRO A 12 9.78 -3.70 17.60
N ARG A 13 10.47 -4.82 17.35
CA ARG A 13 11.86 -4.85 16.86
C ARG A 13 11.96 -4.29 15.44
N ASP A 14 10.99 -4.59 14.58
CA ASP A 14 10.93 -4.07 13.22
C ASP A 14 10.69 -2.56 13.20
N LEU A 15 9.78 -2.08 14.04
CA LEU A 15 9.56 -0.64 14.25
C LEU A 15 10.83 0.06 14.77
N ALA A 16 11.51 -0.54 15.75
CA ALA A 16 12.76 -0.02 16.27
C ALA A 16 13.86 0.03 15.21
N ARG A 17 13.97 -0.98 14.36
CA ARG A 17 14.94 -1.02 13.25
C ARG A 17 14.70 0.12 12.26
N GLY A 18 13.44 0.34 11.86
CA GLY A 18 13.07 1.44 10.98
C GLY A 18 13.37 2.82 11.59
N ARG A 19 13.09 2.98 12.89
CA ARG A 19 13.38 4.21 13.64
C ARG A 19 14.89 4.46 13.76
N ASN A 20 15.67 3.44 14.08
CA ASN A 20 17.13 3.54 14.21
C ASN A 20 17.79 3.90 12.88
N LEU A 21 17.32 3.35 11.76
CA LEU A 21 17.80 3.74 10.43
C LEU A 21 17.47 5.20 10.10
N LYS A 22 16.28 5.70 10.51
CA LYS A 22 15.92 7.12 10.35
C LYS A 22 16.81 8.02 11.18
N ILE A 23 16.93 7.73 12.47
CA ILE A 23 17.71 8.53 13.41
C ILE A 23 19.18 8.51 12.99
N GLY A 24 19.73 7.33 12.66
CA GLY A 24 21.10 7.20 12.17
C GLY A 24 21.35 8.01 10.90
N ALA A 25 20.44 7.97 9.93
CA ALA A 25 20.58 8.76 8.70
C ALA A 25 20.57 10.27 8.98
N ILE A 26 19.69 10.75 9.86
CA ILE A 26 19.60 12.18 10.19
C ILE A 26 20.78 12.61 11.07
N ALA A 27 21.20 11.78 12.03
CA ALA A 27 22.24 12.12 12.99
C ALA A 27 23.66 12.01 12.40
N ALA A 28 23.89 11.17 11.39
CA ALA A 28 25.23 10.91 10.86
C ALA A 28 26.02 12.19 10.46
N PRO A 29 25.44 13.18 9.73
CA PRO A 29 26.17 14.41 9.40
C PRO A 29 26.52 15.25 10.62
N PHE A 30 25.63 15.32 11.61
CA PHE A 30 25.86 16.08 12.84
C PHE A 30 26.86 15.38 13.77
N ALA A 31 26.79 14.05 13.87
CA ALA A 31 27.71 13.27 14.68
C ALA A 31 29.13 13.30 14.09
N LEU A 32 29.27 13.14 12.77
CA LEU A 32 30.58 13.04 12.13
C LEU A 32 31.17 14.40 11.74
N GLY A 33 30.37 15.41 11.45
CA GLY A 33 30.87 16.77 11.15
C GLY A 33 30.76 17.72 12.34
N GLY A 34 29.61 17.72 13.03
CA GLY A 34 29.32 18.65 14.13
C GLY A 34 30.11 18.36 15.40
N VAL A 35 30.30 17.10 15.79
CA VAL A 35 31.09 16.75 16.99
C VAL A 35 32.57 17.14 16.81
N PRO A 36 33.26 16.79 15.71
CA PRO A 36 34.63 17.27 15.50
C PRO A 36 34.74 18.79 15.45
N ALA A 37 33.75 19.50 14.89
CA ALA A 37 33.73 20.95 14.88
C ALA A 37 33.61 21.53 16.30
N ALA A 38 32.71 20.99 17.12
CA ALA A 38 32.54 21.41 18.51
C ALA A 38 33.78 21.10 19.35
N VAL A 39 34.38 19.92 19.21
CA VAL A 39 35.63 19.55 19.88
C VAL A 39 36.76 20.47 19.46
N THR A 40 36.89 20.76 18.16
CA THR A 40 37.88 21.72 17.65
C THR A 40 37.69 23.08 18.32
N LEU A 41 36.47 23.59 18.37
CA LEU A 41 36.17 24.90 18.95
C LEU A 41 36.53 24.95 20.44
N ILE A 42 36.22 23.89 21.20
CA ILE A 42 36.61 23.76 22.61
C ILE A 42 38.14 23.73 22.75
N LEU A 43 38.85 22.96 21.90
CA LEU A 43 40.31 22.90 21.92
C LEU A 43 40.93 24.24 21.57
N THR A 44 40.37 24.99 20.62
CA THR A 44 40.84 26.34 20.29
C THR A 44 40.67 27.29 21.47
N ILE A 45 39.55 27.23 22.19
CA ILE A 45 39.32 28.09 23.38
C ILE A 45 40.29 27.73 24.52
N LEU A 46 40.52 26.44 24.78
CA LEU A 46 41.31 25.99 25.92
C LEU A 46 42.83 26.03 25.68
N LEU A 47 43.26 25.72 24.45
CA LEU A 47 44.67 25.51 24.10
C LEU A 47 45.21 26.57 23.12
N GLY A 48 44.35 27.43 22.57
CA GLY A 48 44.71 28.50 21.65
C GLY A 48 45.31 29.73 22.33
N ALA A 49 46.19 29.54 23.32
CA ALA A 49 46.80 30.61 24.10
C ALA A 49 47.65 31.57 23.24
N THR A 50 48.09 31.14 22.06
CA THR A 50 48.81 31.99 21.11
C THR A 50 48.11 32.03 19.74
N PRO A 51 48.12 33.16 19.01
CA PRO A 51 47.50 33.25 17.69
C PRO A 51 47.96 32.16 16.69
N PRO A 52 49.26 31.78 16.63
CA PRO A 52 49.70 30.70 15.74
C PRO A 52 49.14 29.33 16.11
N THR A 53 49.05 29.00 17.40
CA THR A 53 48.51 27.70 17.85
C THR A 53 47.02 27.60 17.59
N ALA A 54 46.27 28.67 17.85
CA ALA A 54 44.85 28.75 17.54
C ALA A 54 44.57 28.56 16.03
N ALA A 55 45.37 29.19 15.17
CA ALA A 55 45.24 29.06 13.71
C ALA A 55 45.47 27.62 13.22
N VAL A 56 46.49 26.93 13.75
CA VAL A 56 46.78 25.53 13.39
C VAL A 56 45.63 24.60 13.83
N ILE A 57 45.13 24.76 15.05
CA ILE A 57 44.01 23.95 15.57
C ILE A 57 42.76 24.14 14.71
N LEU A 58 42.42 25.39 14.38
CA LEU A 58 41.26 25.69 13.54
C LEU A 58 41.41 25.14 12.12
N PHE A 59 42.60 25.24 11.52
CA PHE A 59 42.84 24.73 10.17
C PHE A 59 42.64 23.22 10.07
N PHE A 60 43.31 22.45 10.94
CA PHE A 60 43.14 21.00 10.95
C PHE A 60 41.74 20.59 11.39
N GLY A 61 41.15 21.28 12.35
CA GLY A 61 39.80 21.00 12.79
C GLY A 61 38.74 21.31 11.72
N LEU A 62 38.93 22.33 10.89
CA LEU A 62 38.08 22.59 9.71
C LEU A 62 38.20 21.45 8.70
N ILE A 63 39.42 20.98 8.39
CA ILE A 63 39.63 19.85 7.48
C ILE A 63 38.95 18.60 8.02
N ILE A 64 39.17 18.25 9.30
CA ILE A 64 38.57 17.07 9.93
C ILE A 64 37.05 17.18 9.94
N SER A 65 36.50 18.35 10.26
CA SER A 65 35.05 18.58 10.28
C SER A 65 34.46 18.50 8.88
N PHE A 66 35.16 19.02 7.87
CA PHE A 66 34.72 18.95 6.48
C PHE A 66 34.73 17.50 5.95
N VAL A 67 35.82 16.76 6.19
CA VAL A 67 35.90 15.33 5.84
C VAL A 67 34.84 14.53 6.60
N GLY A 68 34.64 14.81 7.89
CA GLY A 68 33.62 14.19 8.71
C GLY A 68 32.20 14.49 8.23
N LEU A 69 31.94 15.71 7.77
CA LEU A 69 30.66 16.09 7.16
C LEU A 69 30.41 15.35 5.85
N LEU A 70 31.42 15.25 4.97
CA LEU A 70 31.31 14.48 3.72
C LEU A 70 31.06 12.99 4.01
N ALA A 71 31.80 12.40 4.95
CA ALA A 71 31.60 11.02 5.38
C ALA A 71 30.20 10.82 6.01
N GLY A 72 29.74 11.78 6.81
CA GLY A 72 28.42 11.78 7.43
C GLY A 72 27.27 11.89 6.42
N LEU A 73 27.43 12.70 5.37
CA LEU A 73 26.48 12.76 4.25
C LEU A 73 26.47 11.45 3.46
N GLY A 74 27.63 10.84 3.19
CA GLY A 74 27.73 9.53 2.55
C GLY A 74 27.03 8.44 3.36
N LEU A 75 27.29 8.38 4.66
CA LEU A 75 26.65 7.43 5.57
C LEU A 75 25.13 7.70 5.70
N SER A 76 24.71 8.97 5.73
CA SER A 76 23.31 9.37 5.73
C SER A 76 22.59 8.84 4.48
N GLY A 77 23.17 9.06 3.30
CA GLY A 77 22.65 8.55 2.04
C GLY A 77 22.55 7.03 2.04
N PHE A 78 23.59 6.33 2.51
CA PHE A 78 23.60 4.87 2.61
C PHE A 78 22.51 4.33 3.56
N LEU A 79 22.36 4.93 4.74
CA LEU A 79 21.35 4.54 5.72
C LEU A 79 19.93 4.84 5.21
N ALA A 80 19.74 5.97 4.53
CA ALA A 80 18.48 6.32 3.88
C ALA A 80 18.12 5.32 2.77
N TYR A 81 19.09 4.94 1.94
CA TYR A 81 18.93 3.91 0.92
C TYR A 81 18.54 2.56 1.54
N ARG A 82 19.27 2.12 2.56
CA ARG A 82 18.97 0.87 3.28
C ARG A 82 17.59 0.91 3.92
N ARG A 83 17.18 2.05 4.47
CA ARG A 83 15.84 2.25 5.01
C ARG A 83 14.78 2.12 3.92
N SER A 84 15.00 2.74 2.76
CA SER A 84 14.08 2.65 1.63
C SER A 84 13.85 1.19 1.20
N ASN A 85 14.92 0.44 0.99
CA ASN A 85 14.83 -0.98 0.63
C ASN A 85 14.12 -1.80 1.72
N TRP A 86 14.47 -1.59 2.99
CA TRP A 86 13.82 -2.28 4.10
C TRP A 86 12.32 -1.97 4.19
N THR A 87 11.91 -0.71 4.03
CA THR A 87 10.48 -0.35 4.03
C THR A 87 9.72 -0.95 2.86
N LYS A 88 10.37 -1.11 1.71
CA LYS A 88 9.79 -1.76 0.53
C LYS A 88 9.57 -3.25 0.78
N GLU A 89 10.59 -3.95 1.28
CA GLU A 89 10.49 -5.36 1.67
C GLU A 89 9.40 -5.57 2.72
N MET A 90 9.33 -4.68 3.71
CA MET A 90 8.32 -4.75 4.77
C MET A 90 6.89 -4.63 4.23
N ARG A 91 6.63 -3.65 3.35
CA ARG A 91 5.33 -3.54 2.67
C ARG A 91 4.97 -4.77 1.84
N GLU A 92 5.97 -5.37 1.18
CA GLU A 92 5.75 -6.57 0.38
C GLU A 92 5.38 -7.77 1.27
N ARG A 93 6.04 -7.94 2.41
CA ARG A 93 5.70 -8.98 3.41
C ARG A 93 4.31 -8.78 4.01
N ILE A 94 4.00 -7.58 4.50
CA ILE A 94 2.69 -7.25 5.07
C ILE A 94 1.58 -7.52 4.03
N ALA A 95 1.79 -7.09 2.78
CA ALA A 95 0.78 -7.29 1.76
C ALA A 95 0.62 -8.74 1.28
N ALA A 96 1.62 -9.61 1.50
CA ALA A 96 1.51 -11.03 1.17
C ALA A 96 0.48 -11.73 2.07
N ASP A 97 0.35 -11.29 3.32
CA ASP A 97 -0.58 -11.86 4.30
C ASP A 97 -1.96 -11.19 4.33
N GLY A 98 -2.13 -10.11 3.55
CA GLY A 98 -3.31 -9.26 3.56
C GLY A 98 -3.14 -8.08 4.53
N ILE A 99 -3.53 -6.88 4.07
CA ILE A 99 -3.33 -5.64 4.83
C ILE A 99 -4.39 -5.56 5.93
N ARG A 100 -3.97 -5.24 7.16
CA ARG A 100 -4.88 -4.97 8.30
C ARG A 100 -5.22 -3.49 8.45
N ALA A 101 -6.29 -3.19 9.18
CA ALA A 101 -6.69 -1.83 9.53
C ALA A 101 -5.57 -1.03 10.23
N SER A 102 -4.81 -1.69 11.13
CA SER A 102 -3.66 -1.09 11.82
C SER A 102 -2.46 -0.82 10.92
N GLU A 103 -2.38 -1.48 9.76
CA GLU A 103 -1.22 -1.43 8.86
C GLU A 103 -1.41 -0.46 7.70
N VAL A 104 -2.60 0.11 7.53
CA VAL A 104 -2.94 1.07 6.46
C VAL A 104 -1.94 2.24 6.42
N GLU A 105 -1.38 2.63 7.57
CA GLU A 105 -0.37 3.70 7.63
C GLU A 105 0.88 3.41 6.78
N TRP A 106 1.28 2.14 6.65
CA TRP A 106 2.40 1.72 5.79
C TRP A 106 2.12 1.93 4.30
N PHE A 107 0.85 2.00 3.92
CA PHE A 107 0.36 2.11 2.54
C PHE A 107 -0.24 3.48 2.22
N VAL A 108 0.01 4.50 3.04
CA VAL A 108 -0.51 5.87 2.81
C VAL A 108 -0.17 6.43 1.42
N HIS A 109 0.94 6.01 0.83
CA HIS A 109 1.35 6.42 -0.52
C HIS A 109 0.51 5.78 -1.64
N GLU A 110 -0.19 4.67 -1.34
CA GLU A 110 -1.13 3.98 -2.24
C GLU A 110 -2.58 4.41 -2.03
N LEU A 111 -2.83 5.26 -1.04
CA LEU A 111 -4.13 5.90 -0.82
C LEU A 111 -4.33 7.08 -1.76
N ARG A 112 -5.57 7.26 -2.22
CA ARG A 112 -5.97 8.44 -2.99
C ARG A 112 -5.88 9.70 -2.11
N SER A 113 -5.77 10.87 -2.73
CA SER A 113 -5.68 12.15 -1.99
C SER A 113 -6.92 12.43 -1.15
N ASN A 114 -8.11 12.10 -1.66
CA ASN A 114 -9.37 12.17 -0.92
C ASN A 114 -9.37 11.20 0.26
N GLU A 115 -9.00 9.93 0.07
CA GLU A 115 -8.98 8.92 1.12
C GLU A 115 -8.07 9.32 2.30
N ARG A 116 -6.90 9.91 2.01
CA ARG A 116 -6.00 10.42 3.05
C ARG A 116 -6.63 11.56 3.86
N ARG A 117 -7.38 12.44 3.18
CA ARG A 117 -8.08 13.55 3.83
C ARG A 117 -9.25 13.05 4.66
N SER A 118 -10.09 12.18 4.10
CA SER A 118 -11.21 11.53 4.77
C SER A 118 -10.73 10.76 6.01
N LEU A 119 -9.67 9.96 5.89
CA LEU A 119 -9.10 9.23 7.03
C LEU A 119 -8.71 10.17 8.17
N LYS A 120 -8.06 11.31 7.85
CA LYS A 120 -7.65 12.30 8.86
C LYS A 120 -8.85 12.98 9.52
N GLU A 121 -9.85 13.32 8.72
CA GLU A 121 -11.06 14.00 9.20
C GLU A 121 -11.96 13.09 10.04
N ILE A 122 -12.18 11.86 9.59
CA ILE A 122 -12.94 10.83 10.31
C ILE A 122 -12.22 10.47 11.61
N SER A 123 -10.90 10.24 11.57
CA SER A 123 -10.10 9.93 12.78
C SER A 123 -10.15 11.03 13.83
N ALA A 124 -10.38 12.29 13.44
CA ALA A 124 -10.50 13.40 14.37
C ALA A 124 -11.90 13.54 15.00
N ARG A 125 -12.93 12.98 14.36
CA ARG A 125 -14.34 13.10 14.78
C ARG A 125 -14.80 11.87 15.57
N ASP A 126 -14.54 10.68 15.05
CA ASP A 126 -15.03 9.43 15.62
C ASP A 126 -14.02 8.29 15.40
N LEU A 127 -13.57 7.69 16.51
CA LEU A 127 -12.62 6.59 16.52
C LEU A 127 -13.22 5.29 15.94
N LEU A 128 -14.50 5.02 16.18
CA LEU A 128 -15.16 3.80 15.69
C LEU A 128 -15.36 3.84 14.19
N LEU A 129 -15.84 4.97 13.67
CA LEU A 129 -15.97 5.19 12.23
C LEU A 129 -14.60 5.17 11.53
N ALA A 130 -13.56 5.67 12.20
CA ALA A 130 -12.20 5.62 11.68
C ALA A 130 -11.65 4.20 11.58
N ASP A 131 -11.97 3.33 12.53
CA ASP A 131 -11.54 1.93 12.49
C ASP A 131 -12.24 1.16 11.34
N ALA A 132 -13.55 1.32 11.21
CA ALA A 132 -14.32 0.77 10.08
C ALA A 132 -13.81 1.30 8.72
N TYR A 133 -13.43 2.59 8.66
CA TYR A 133 -12.83 3.18 7.47
C TYR A 133 -11.45 2.57 7.17
N ARG A 134 -10.61 2.36 8.18
CA ARG A 134 -9.29 1.71 8.02
C ARG A 134 -9.42 0.26 7.58
N GLU A 135 -10.36 -0.50 8.14
CA GLU A 135 -10.63 -1.87 7.71
C GLU A 135 -11.07 -1.93 6.25
N THR A 136 -11.96 -1.03 5.85
CA THR A 136 -12.42 -0.94 4.45
C THR A 136 -11.29 -0.50 3.51
N LEU A 137 -10.43 0.44 3.93
CA LEU A 137 -9.23 0.83 3.18
C LEU A 137 -8.26 -0.35 3.02
N ALA A 138 -8.05 -1.12 4.07
CA ALA A 138 -7.18 -2.28 4.07
C ALA A 138 -7.69 -3.36 3.09
N SER A 139 -9.00 -3.60 3.09
CA SER A 139 -9.68 -4.45 2.11
C SER A 139 -9.48 -3.96 0.67
N ARG A 140 -9.74 -2.66 0.41
CA ARG A 140 -9.53 -2.05 -0.92
C ARG A 140 -8.09 -2.19 -1.40
N LEU A 141 -7.11 -1.89 -0.55
CA LEU A 141 -5.69 -1.97 -0.88
C LEU A 141 -5.26 -3.41 -1.19
N THR A 142 -5.74 -4.37 -0.40
CA THR A 142 -5.50 -5.80 -0.62
C THR A 142 -6.08 -6.24 -1.97
N ALA A 143 -7.35 -5.94 -2.23
CA ALA A 143 -8.01 -6.27 -3.51
C ALA A 143 -7.31 -5.59 -4.72
N THR A 144 -6.87 -4.34 -4.57
CA THR A 144 -6.12 -3.62 -5.61
C THR A 144 -4.78 -4.30 -5.92
N ARG A 145 -4.11 -4.83 -4.89
CA ARG A 145 -2.83 -5.54 -5.07
C ARG A 145 -3.03 -6.90 -5.70
N ILE A 146 -4.03 -7.67 -5.25
CA ILE A 146 -4.38 -8.97 -5.84
C ILE A 146 -4.73 -8.82 -7.32
N THR A 147 -5.62 -7.88 -7.68
CA THR A 147 -5.97 -7.63 -9.10
C THR A 147 -4.73 -7.30 -9.95
N LYS A 148 -3.81 -6.49 -9.42
CA LYS A 148 -2.57 -6.14 -10.12
C LYS A 148 -1.59 -7.32 -10.23
N SER A 149 -1.40 -8.10 -9.17
CA SER A 149 -0.51 -9.26 -9.19
C SER A 149 -1.07 -10.36 -10.08
N SER A 150 -2.36 -10.69 -9.95
CA SER A 150 -3.04 -11.69 -10.78
C SER A 150 -2.99 -11.31 -12.26
N ARG A 151 -3.19 -10.04 -12.62
CA ARG A 151 -3.04 -9.59 -14.01
C ARG A 151 -1.62 -9.81 -14.56
N ARG A 152 -0.60 -9.51 -13.76
CA ARG A 152 0.80 -9.73 -14.15
C ARG A 152 1.11 -11.21 -14.32
N GLU A 153 0.61 -12.04 -13.41
CA GLU A 153 0.81 -13.49 -13.43
C GLU A 153 0.10 -14.14 -14.62
N LEU A 154 -1.15 -13.77 -14.91
CA LEU A 154 -1.89 -14.19 -16.11
C LEU A 154 -1.09 -13.92 -17.39
N GLN A 155 -0.54 -12.71 -17.53
CA GLN A 155 0.26 -12.36 -18.71
C GLN A 155 1.53 -13.23 -18.83
N LEU A 156 2.19 -13.54 -17.71
CA LEU A 156 3.38 -14.40 -17.70
C LEU A 156 3.01 -15.85 -18.03
N MET A 157 1.93 -16.38 -17.47
CA MET A 157 1.46 -17.74 -17.73
C MET A 157 0.96 -17.91 -19.16
N GLN A 158 0.21 -16.96 -19.71
CA GLN A 158 -0.22 -16.96 -21.11
C GLN A 158 0.98 -16.97 -22.07
N ARG A 159 2.02 -16.17 -21.78
CA ARG A 159 3.27 -16.18 -22.56
C ARG A 159 4.00 -17.52 -22.46
N ARG A 160 4.04 -18.15 -21.28
CA ARG A 160 4.64 -19.49 -21.09
C ARG A 160 3.87 -20.55 -21.87
N LEU A 161 2.54 -20.52 -21.82
CA LEU A 161 1.66 -21.44 -22.56
C LEU A 161 1.83 -21.28 -24.07
N ALA A 162 1.93 -20.05 -24.59
CA ALA A 162 2.18 -19.81 -26.01
C ALA A 162 3.53 -20.38 -26.48
N LYS A 163 4.59 -20.24 -25.67
CA LYS A 163 5.91 -20.84 -25.96
C LYS A 163 5.87 -22.37 -25.93
N LEU A 164 5.16 -22.96 -24.96
CA LEU A 164 5.05 -24.41 -24.85
C LEU A 164 4.29 -25.02 -26.03
N LYS A 165 3.21 -24.37 -26.49
CA LYS A 165 2.49 -24.78 -27.71
C LYS A 165 3.38 -24.86 -28.95
N GLN A 166 4.43 -24.05 -29.02
CA GLN A 166 5.39 -24.06 -30.13
C GLN A 166 6.41 -25.20 -30.04
N LEU A 167 6.70 -25.72 -28.85
CA LEU A 167 7.81 -26.66 -28.62
C LEU A 167 7.50 -28.14 -28.93
N LYS A 168 6.24 -28.49 -29.27
CA LYS A 168 5.79 -29.83 -29.75
C LYS A 168 6.55 -31.03 -29.17
N SER A 169 6.79 -31.06 -27.86
CA SER A 169 7.46 -32.18 -27.19
C SER A 169 6.44 -33.05 -26.46
N ALA A 170 6.68 -34.36 -26.38
CA ALA A 170 5.73 -35.31 -25.78
C ALA A 170 5.39 -35.01 -24.30
N ARG A 171 6.29 -34.33 -23.57
CA ARG A 171 6.08 -33.91 -22.19
C ARG A 171 5.35 -32.56 -22.08
N SER A 172 5.17 -31.84 -23.18
CA SER A 172 4.58 -30.49 -23.19
C SER A 172 3.07 -30.48 -23.03
N ASP A 173 2.37 -31.57 -23.36
CA ASP A 173 0.91 -31.61 -23.30
C ASP A 173 0.38 -31.66 -21.86
N ASP A 174 1.04 -32.40 -20.97
CA ASP A 174 0.68 -32.43 -19.54
C ASP A 174 0.95 -31.07 -18.87
N PHE A 175 2.10 -30.46 -19.15
CA PHE A 175 2.42 -29.11 -18.68
C PHE A 175 1.46 -28.05 -19.23
N GLN A 176 1.00 -28.18 -20.48
CA GLN A 176 0.01 -27.27 -21.06
C GLN A 176 -1.34 -27.37 -20.34
N LYS A 177 -1.78 -28.58 -19.98
CA LYS A 177 -3.02 -28.81 -19.22
C LYS A 177 -2.94 -28.26 -17.80
N GLU A 178 -1.80 -28.41 -17.14
CA GLU A 178 -1.58 -27.85 -15.81
C GLU A 178 -1.59 -26.30 -15.86
N LEU A 179 -0.86 -25.71 -16.81
CA LEU A 179 -0.84 -24.25 -17.00
C LEU A 179 -2.22 -23.67 -17.37
N SER A 180 -3.01 -24.36 -18.19
CA SER A 180 -4.36 -23.87 -18.52
C SER A 180 -5.29 -23.90 -17.30
N LYS A 181 -5.18 -24.94 -16.46
CA LYS A 181 -5.92 -25.02 -15.19
C LYS A 181 -5.51 -23.89 -14.24
N ASP A 182 -4.22 -23.61 -14.11
CA ASP A 182 -3.74 -22.54 -13.23
C ASP A 182 -4.10 -21.15 -13.76
N ILE A 183 -4.09 -20.93 -15.08
CA ILE A 183 -4.62 -19.71 -15.69
C ILE A 183 -6.08 -19.51 -15.30
N GLY A 184 -6.91 -20.55 -15.38
CA GLY A 184 -8.32 -20.47 -14.97
C GLY A 184 -8.49 -20.12 -13.49
N LYS A 185 -7.67 -20.69 -12.60
CA LYS A 185 -7.69 -20.32 -11.17
C LYS A 185 -7.33 -18.85 -10.96
N ILE A 186 -6.28 -18.35 -11.60
CA ILE A 186 -5.85 -16.95 -11.42
C ILE A 186 -6.86 -15.99 -12.03
N GLU A 187 -7.53 -16.38 -13.12
CA GLU A 187 -8.63 -15.61 -13.70
C GLU A 187 -9.80 -15.47 -12.72
N ASN A 188 -10.20 -16.57 -12.06
CA ASN A 188 -11.21 -16.54 -11.01
C ASN A 188 -10.79 -15.66 -9.82
N ILE A 189 -9.54 -15.78 -9.36
CA ILE A 189 -9.01 -14.90 -8.29
C ILE A 189 -9.07 -13.42 -8.72
N ASN A 190 -8.77 -13.12 -9.98
CA ASN A 190 -8.82 -11.76 -10.50
C ASN A 190 -10.25 -11.22 -10.60
N THR A 191 -11.23 -12.05 -10.99
CA THR A 191 -12.64 -11.63 -11.02
C THR A 191 -13.18 -11.40 -9.61
N GLU A 192 -12.93 -12.32 -8.68
CA GLU A 192 -13.29 -12.17 -7.26
C GLU A 192 -12.67 -10.91 -6.64
N ALA A 193 -11.37 -10.67 -6.89
CA ALA A 193 -10.69 -9.49 -6.37
C ALA A 193 -11.25 -8.17 -6.94
N LYS A 194 -11.75 -8.16 -8.19
CA LYS A 194 -12.44 -6.98 -8.75
C LYS A 194 -13.78 -6.73 -8.09
N VAL A 195 -14.55 -7.78 -7.81
CA VAL A 195 -15.82 -7.68 -7.08
C VAL A 195 -15.57 -7.14 -5.67
N MET A 196 -14.59 -7.71 -4.96
CA MET A 196 -14.19 -7.24 -3.64
C MET A 196 -13.71 -5.78 -3.65
N LEU A 197 -12.98 -5.36 -4.69
CA LEU A 197 -12.55 -3.98 -4.84
C LEU A 197 -13.73 -3.03 -5.02
N ALA A 198 -14.68 -3.37 -5.88
CA ALA A 198 -15.88 -2.57 -6.10
C ALA A 198 -16.71 -2.45 -4.81
N GLU A 199 -16.87 -3.56 -4.08
CA GLU A 199 -17.58 -3.56 -2.80
C GLU A 199 -16.88 -2.66 -1.76
N ALA A 200 -15.55 -2.75 -1.64
CA ALA A 200 -14.78 -1.91 -0.73
C ALA A 200 -14.88 -0.42 -1.09
N GLU A 201 -14.83 -0.07 -2.39
CA GLU A 201 -15.00 1.32 -2.84
C GLU A 201 -16.39 1.87 -2.51
N MET A 202 -17.45 1.08 -2.72
CA MET A 202 -18.81 1.45 -2.34
C MET A 202 -18.91 1.69 -0.82
N ARG A 203 -18.36 0.78 0.00
CA ARG A 203 -18.32 0.92 1.46
C ARG A 203 -17.59 2.18 1.90
N LEU A 204 -16.46 2.54 1.28
CA LEU A 204 -15.73 3.78 1.59
C LEU A 204 -16.60 5.01 1.32
N GLN A 205 -17.27 5.09 0.17
CA GLN A 205 -18.14 6.22 -0.16
C GLN A 205 -19.30 6.37 0.83
N MET A 206 -19.84 5.26 1.33
CA MET A 206 -20.90 5.29 2.35
C MET A 206 -20.39 5.76 3.69
N ILE A 207 -19.22 5.28 4.14
CA ILE A 207 -18.60 5.75 5.38
C ILE A 207 -18.28 7.25 5.29
N GLU A 208 -17.79 7.71 4.14
CA GLU A 208 -17.57 9.13 3.88
C GLU A 208 -18.89 9.92 3.95
N ALA A 209 -19.95 9.45 3.29
CA ALA A 209 -21.26 10.07 3.36
C ALA A 209 -21.84 10.09 4.78
N ALA A 210 -21.68 9.01 5.55
CA ALA A 210 -22.11 8.93 6.94
C ALA A 210 -21.34 9.92 7.83
N SER A 211 -20.01 10.03 7.62
CA SER A 211 -19.15 10.97 8.36
C SER A 211 -19.53 12.44 8.13
N VAL A 212 -20.00 12.77 6.92
CA VAL A 212 -20.44 14.12 6.55
C VAL A 212 -21.82 14.42 7.16
N ARG A 213 -22.70 13.42 7.22
CA ARG A 213 -24.07 13.56 7.76
C ARG A 213 -24.14 13.44 9.29
N GLY A 214 -23.09 12.95 9.96
CA GLY A 214 -23.08 12.75 11.42
C GLY A 214 -23.99 11.61 11.90
N GLY A 215 -24.36 10.68 11.01
CA GLY A 215 -25.25 9.55 11.33
C GLY A 215 -24.51 8.36 11.93
N SER A 216 -25.21 7.56 12.74
CA SER A 216 -24.72 6.33 13.38
C SER A 216 -24.43 5.22 12.34
N LEU A 217 -23.39 4.40 12.59
CA LEU A 217 -23.03 3.22 11.77
C LEU A 217 -24.20 2.26 11.55
N ALA A 218 -25.14 2.14 12.51
CA ALA A 218 -26.30 1.25 12.42
C ALA A 218 -27.28 1.64 11.29
N ASP A 219 -27.48 2.93 11.04
CA ASP A 219 -28.31 3.40 9.92
C ASP A 219 -27.63 3.12 8.57
N SER A 220 -26.29 3.10 8.58
CA SER A 220 -25.46 2.84 7.41
C SER A 220 -25.40 1.35 7.06
N GLU A 221 -25.35 0.45 8.05
CA GLU A 221 -25.46 -1.01 7.84
C GLU A 221 -26.84 -1.43 7.33
N LEU A 222 -27.91 -0.80 7.82
CA LEU A 222 -29.26 -1.07 7.34
C LEU A 222 -29.48 -0.54 5.92
N ALA A 223 -28.88 0.62 5.58
CA ALA A 223 -28.81 1.11 4.21
C ALA A 223 -28.00 0.17 3.29
N LEU A 224 -26.90 -0.38 3.80
CA LEU A 224 -26.04 -1.35 3.12
C LEU A 224 -26.75 -2.65 2.76
N LYS A 225 -27.48 -3.26 3.71
CA LYS A 225 -28.29 -4.46 3.42
C LYS A 225 -29.36 -4.17 2.38
N LYS A 226 -29.99 -2.99 2.42
CA LYS A 226 -31.00 -2.58 1.43
C LYS A 226 -30.40 -2.31 0.05
N LEU A 227 -29.21 -1.72 -0.02
CA LEU A 227 -28.51 -1.45 -1.28
C LEU A 227 -27.86 -2.68 -1.88
N SER A 228 -27.29 -3.56 -1.05
CA SER A 228 -26.76 -4.88 -1.45
C SER A 228 -27.89 -5.76 -2.01
N ALA A 229 -29.05 -5.79 -1.33
CA ALA A 229 -30.23 -6.47 -1.84
C ALA A 229 -30.70 -5.86 -3.19
N ARG A 230 -30.72 -4.52 -3.31
CA ARG A 230 -31.01 -3.86 -4.59
C ARG A 230 -29.92 -4.06 -5.66
N ALA A 231 -28.67 -4.27 -5.27
CA ALA A 231 -27.55 -4.52 -6.19
C ALA A 231 -27.55 -5.95 -6.72
N SER A 232 -28.02 -6.93 -5.93
CA SER A 232 -28.34 -8.28 -6.44
C SER A 232 -29.56 -8.29 -7.36
N GLU A 233 -30.50 -7.34 -7.18
CA GLU A 233 -31.68 -7.17 -8.04
C GLU A 233 -31.42 -6.29 -9.27
N LEU A 234 -30.33 -5.53 -9.31
CA LEU A 234 -29.97 -4.63 -10.42
C LEU A 234 -29.84 -5.31 -11.79
N PRO A 235 -29.25 -6.52 -11.94
CA PRO A 235 -29.29 -7.24 -13.22
C PRO A 235 -30.71 -7.67 -13.60
N LEU A 236 -31.54 -8.04 -12.62
CA LEU A 236 -32.95 -8.42 -12.85
C LEU A 236 -33.81 -7.22 -13.27
N ALA A 237 -33.59 -6.06 -12.64
CA ALA A 237 -34.30 -4.81 -12.94
C ALA A 237 -33.89 -4.22 -14.31
N LEU A 238 -32.65 -4.44 -14.75
CA LEU A 238 -32.20 -4.11 -16.10
C LEU A 238 -32.79 -5.07 -17.14
N GLU A 239 -32.96 -6.36 -16.82
CA GLU A 239 -33.67 -7.31 -17.66
C GLU A 239 -35.17 -6.99 -17.74
N GLU A 240 -35.84 -6.67 -16.63
CA GLU A 240 -37.24 -6.23 -16.61
C GLU A 240 -37.45 -4.94 -17.41
N ALA A 241 -36.56 -3.96 -17.27
CA ALA A 241 -36.62 -2.72 -18.06
C ALA A 241 -36.45 -2.99 -19.56
N LYS A 242 -35.54 -3.91 -19.92
CA LYS A 242 -35.32 -4.30 -21.31
C LYS A 242 -36.50 -5.10 -21.89
N ILE A 243 -37.09 -6.00 -21.11
CA ILE A 243 -38.30 -6.75 -21.48
C ILE A 243 -39.48 -5.79 -21.61
N ALA A 244 -39.61 -4.79 -20.73
CA ALA A 244 -40.66 -3.78 -20.83
C ALA A 244 -40.49 -2.89 -22.08
N GLU A 245 -39.26 -2.57 -22.48
CA GLU A 245 -38.96 -1.89 -23.75
C GLU A 245 -39.25 -2.77 -24.97
N GLU A 246 -38.90 -4.06 -24.93
CA GLU A 246 -39.24 -5.03 -25.99
C GLU A 246 -40.76 -5.18 -26.14
N ILE A 247 -41.50 -5.32 -25.03
CA ILE A 247 -42.98 -5.39 -25.04
C ILE A 247 -43.59 -4.09 -25.59
N ARG A 248 -43.04 -2.91 -25.25
CA ARG A 248 -43.48 -1.64 -25.83
C ARG A 248 -43.23 -1.57 -27.32
N ALA A 249 -42.07 -2.01 -27.77
CA ALA A 249 -41.70 -2.04 -29.19
C ALA A 249 -42.52 -3.06 -29.99
N GLU A 250 -42.94 -4.16 -29.37
CA GLU A 250 -43.87 -5.13 -29.96
C GLU A 250 -45.30 -4.59 -30.02
N LEU A 251 -45.79 -3.93 -28.96
CA LEU A 251 -47.10 -3.27 -28.95
C LEU A 251 -47.19 -2.11 -29.95
N GLU A 252 -46.10 -1.36 -30.17
CA GLU A 252 -46.03 -0.33 -31.21
C GLU A 252 -45.98 -0.90 -32.63
N LYS A 253 -45.49 -2.14 -32.81
CA LYS A 253 -45.53 -2.85 -34.10
C LYS A 253 -46.86 -3.57 -34.36
N GLU A 254 -47.56 -4.01 -33.31
CA GLU A 254 -48.86 -4.67 -33.37
C GLU A 254 -50.05 -3.71 -33.33
N SER A 255 -49.82 -2.40 -33.26
CA SER A 255 -50.85 -1.38 -33.43
C SER A 255 -50.80 -0.75 -34.83
N PRO A 256 -51.20 -1.46 -35.91
CA PRO A 256 -51.50 -0.82 -37.17
C PRO A 256 -52.80 -0.02 -37.00
N TYR A 257 -52.81 1.21 -37.51
CA TYR A 257 -54.05 1.77 -38.02
C TYR A 257 -54.64 0.88 -39.11
#